data_AF-A0A4Y9FWD9-F1
#
_entry.id   AF-A0A4Y9FWD9-F1
#
_cell.length_a   1.000
_cell.length_b   1.000
_cell.length_c   1.000
_cell.angle_alpha   90.00
_cell.angle_beta   90.00
_cell.angle_gamma   90.00
#
_symmetry.space_group_name_H-M   'P 1'
#
loop_
_entity.id
_entity.type
_entity.pdbx_description
1 polymer ?
#
loop_
_entity_poly.entity_id
_entity_poly.type
_entity_poly.pdbx_seq_one_letter_code
_entity_poly.pdbx_strand_id
1 'polypeptide(L)'
;MRENSECPSISPDGTRVAYKKDRGGQDWGIAVLDLATGVEHELAEARSVDDQLEWLDDDTVLYGLPRRDEAGVTDVWALDLASGSTPTLFIPQAWSPSVLR
;
A
#
# COMPACT_ATOMS: atom_id res chain seq x y z
N MET A 1 16.30 -10.81 -4.99
CA MET A 1 15.37 -10.71 -3.86
C MET A 1 15.77 -9.46 -3.09
N ARG A 2 14.93 -8.43 -3.02
CA ARG A 2 15.25 -7.24 -2.20
C ARG A 2 15.11 -7.64 -0.73
N GLU A 3 16.05 -7.21 0.09
CA GLU A 3 15.98 -7.42 1.54
C GLU A 3 14.88 -6.52 2.12
N ASN A 4 14.12 -7.00 3.12
CA ASN A 4 13.04 -6.26 3.82
C ASN A 4 11.75 -5.98 3.03
N SER A 5 11.38 -6.83 2.07
CA SER A 5 10.09 -6.73 1.35
C SER A 5 9.14 -7.87 1.71
N GLU A 6 7.90 -7.54 2.07
CA GLU A 6 6.83 -8.51 2.33
C GLU A 6 5.56 -8.19 1.52
N CYS A 7 4.73 -9.22 1.27
CA CYS A 7 3.41 -9.11 0.65
C CYS A 7 3.38 -8.32 -0.69
N PRO A 8 4.16 -8.72 -1.73
CA PRO A 8 4.17 -8.00 -2.99
C PRO A 8 2.84 -8.18 -3.76
N SER A 9 2.37 -7.10 -4.38
CA SER A 9 1.22 -7.10 -5.31
C SER A 9 1.59 -6.44 -6.63
N ILE A 10 1.26 -7.10 -7.75
CA ILE A 10 1.57 -6.65 -9.12
C ILE A 10 0.42 -5.76 -9.62
N SER A 11 0.75 -4.64 -10.28
CA SER A 11 -0.24 -3.75 -10.89
C SER A 11 -1.03 -4.46 -12.00
N PRO A 12 -2.27 -4.03 -12.31
CA PRO A 12 -3.09 -4.68 -13.34
C PRO A 12 -2.44 -4.69 -14.72
N ASP A 13 -1.75 -3.61 -15.11
CA ASP A 13 -0.94 -3.53 -16.33
C ASP A 13 0.36 -4.38 -16.31
N GLY A 14 0.72 -4.95 -15.16
CA GLY A 14 1.91 -5.78 -14.98
C GLY A 14 3.24 -5.01 -14.98
N THR A 15 3.24 -3.68 -14.89
CA THR A 15 4.46 -2.87 -15.00
C THR A 15 5.09 -2.51 -13.66
N ARG A 16 4.35 -2.67 -12.55
CA ARG A 16 4.78 -2.24 -11.21
C ARG A 16 4.51 -3.30 -10.13
N VAL A 17 5.26 -3.20 -9.05
CA VAL A 17 5.04 -4.00 -7.83
C VAL A 17 4.96 -3.09 -6.62
N ALA A 18 3.87 -3.16 -5.87
CA ALA A 18 3.74 -2.54 -4.55
C ALA A 18 4.13 -3.56 -3.46
N TYR A 19 4.85 -3.11 -2.43
CA TYR A 19 5.24 -3.94 -1.28
C TYR A 19 5.41 -3.11 -0.02
N LYS A 20 5.31 -3.78 1.14
CA LYS A 20 5.71 -3.20 2.42
C LYS A 20 7.23 -3.11 2.49
N LYS A 21 7.73 -1.98 2.96
CA LYS A 21 9.17 -1.73 3.18
C LYS A 21 9.39 -1.27 4.62
N ASP A 22 10.25 -1.97 5.37
CA ASP A 22 10.60 -1.56 6.73
C ASP A 22 11.41 -0.26 6.69
N ARG A 23 10.88 0.80 7.32
CA ARG A 23 11.56 2.08 7.57
C ARG A 23 12.46 1.99 8.81
N GLY A 24 12.41 0.88 9.54
CA GLY A 24 13.17 0.57 10.73
C GLY A 24 12.25 0.36 11.94
N GLY A 25 12.49 -0.71 12.69
CA GLY A 25 11.75 -0.97 13.94
C GLY A 25 10.31 -1.44 13.71
N GLN A 26 10.04 -2.16 12.60
CA GLN A 26 8.71 -2.61 12.21
C GLN A 26 7.74 -1.46 11.84
N ASP A 27 8.31 -0.35 11.35
CA ASP A 27 7.54 0.75 10.76
C ASP A 27 7.43 0.51 9.25
N TRP A 28 6.32 -0.08 8.82
CA TRP A 28 6.13 -0.52 7.44
C TRP A 28 5.59 0.61 6.57
N GLY A 29 6.41 1.09 5.64
CA GLY A 29 6.01 1.99 4.58
C GLY A 29 5.52 1.26 3.33
N ILE A 30 4.92 2.02 2.41
CA ILE A 30 4.52 1.52 1.09
C ILE A 30 5.55 1.96 0.06
N ALA A 31 6.16 1.00 -0.63
CA ALA A 31 7.05 1.24 -1.75
C ALA A 31 6.48 0.63 -3.04
N VAL A 32 6.75 1.29 -4.16
CA VAL A 32 6.39 0.80 -5.48
C VAL A 32 7.63 0.77 -6.37
N LEU A 33 7.86 -0.39 -6.98
CA LEU A 33 8.94 -0.65 -7.92
C LEU A 33 8.39 -0.64 -9.34
N ASP A 34 8.93 0.22 -10.19
CA ASP A 34 8.78 0.13 -11.64
C ASP A 34 9.66 -1.02 -12.17
N LEU A 35 9.04 -2.00 -12.82
CA LEU A 35 9.73 -3.23 -13.24
C LEU A 35 10.63 -3.03 -14.47
N ALA A 36 10.32 -2.04 -15.30
CA ALA A 36 11.09 -1.77 -16.51
C ALA A 36 12.42 -1.07 -16.19
N THR A 37 12.38 -0.11 -15.27
CA THR A 37 13.51 0.75 -14.91
C THR A 37 14.23 0.27 -13.65
N GLY A 38 13.57 -0.52 -12.80
CA GLY A 38 14.06 -0.91 -11.48
C GLY A 38 14.04 0.24 -10.46
N VAL A 39 13.42 1.37 -10.79
CA VAL A 39 13.30 2.54 -9.92
C VAL A 39 12.20 2.29 -8.88
N GLU A 40 12.56 2.48 -7.61
CA GLU A 40 11.66 2.40 -6.47
C GLU A 40 11.26 3.81 -6.05
N HIS A 41 9.99 4.00 -5.70
CA HIS A 41 9.51 5.21 -5.07
C HIS A 41 8.63 4.86 -3.87
N GLU A 42 8.74 5.66 -2.81
CA GLU A 42 7.98 5.47 -1.58
C GLU A 42 6.74 6.39 -1.59
N LEU A 43 5.58 5.85 -1.21
CA LEU A 43 4.33 6.61 -1.19
C LEU A 43 4.18 7.41 0.11
N ALA A 44 3.44 8.51 0.03
CA ALA A 44 3.23 9.47 1.14
C ALA A 44 2.22 8.99 2.20
N GLU A 45 2.29 7.73 2.64
CA GLU A 45 1.58 7.24 3.82
C GLU A 45 2.51 7.28 5.04
N ALA A 46 2.14 8.12 6.02
CA ALA A 46 2.94 8.36 7.22
C ALA A 46 2.69 7.34 8.33
N ARG A 47 1.60 6.58 8.26
CA ARG A 47 1.25 5.52 9.21
C ARG A 47 1.97 4.22 8.81
N SER A 48 2.31 3.38 9.79
CA SER A 48 2.80 2.03 9.54
C SER A 48 1.67 1.16 8.97
N VAL A 49 1.90 0.53 7.83
CA VAL A 49 0.95 -0.33 7.11
C VAL A 49 1.41 -1.77 7.25
N ASP A 50 0.89 -2.47 8.26
CA ASP A 50 1.21 -3.88 8.51
C ASP A 50 0.10 -4.83 8.01
N ASP A 51 -0.28 -4.67 6.74
CA ASP A 51 -1.29 -5.49 6.05
C ASP A 51 -0.90 -5.73 4.58
N GLN A 52 -1.69 -6.49 3.82
CA GLN A 52 -1.51 -6.64 2.39
C GLN A 52 -1.76 -5.32 1.64
N LEU A 53 -1.03 -5.13 0.54
CA LEU A 53 -1.29 -4.09 -0.43
C LEU A 53 -2.00 -4.69 -1.64
N GLU A 54 -2.99 -3.99 -2.19
CA GLU A 54 -3.67 -4.39 -3.42
C GLU A 54 -3.81 -3.22 -4.38
N TRP A 55 -3.68 -3.46 -5.68
CA TRP A 55 -3.92 -2.42 -6.67
C TRP A 55 -5.42 -2.27 -6.96
N LEU A 56 -5.96 -1.05 -6.86
CA LEU A 56 -7.32 -0.76 -7.33
C LEU A 56 -7.35 -0.68 -8.86
N ASP A 57 -6.36 0.00 -9.43
CA ASP A 57 -6.13 0.23 -10.86
C ASP A 57 -4.61 0.34 -11.11
N ASP A 58 -4.18 0.86 -12.25
CA ASP A 58 -2.74 0.97 -12.59
C ASP A 58 -1.98 2.02 -11.76
N ASP A 59 -2.70 2.93 -11.10
CA ASP A 59 -2.14 4.10 -10.43
C ASP A 59 -2.60 4.28 -8.96
N THR A 60 -3.36 3.34 -8.40
CA THR A 60 -3.88 3.44 -7.03
C THR A 60 -3.69 2.14 -6.25
N VAL A 61 -3.14 2.25 -5.03
CA VAL A 61 -3.01 1.14 -4.08
C VAL A 61 -4.01 1.24 -2.93
N LEU A 62 -4.50 0.09 -2.48
CA LEU A 62 -5.40 -0.11 -1.35
C LEU A 62 -4.65 -0.82 -0.21
N TYR A 63 -4.97 -0.46 1.03
CA TYR A 63 -4.39 -1.05 2.23
C TYR A 63 -5.27 -0.84 3.46
N GLY A 64 -5.18 -1.75 4.44
CA GLY A 64 -5.89 -1.68 5.71
C GLY A 64 -5.13 -0.88 6.76
N LEU A 65 -5.86 -0.10 7.57
CA LEU A 65 -5.32 0.58 8.76
C LEU A 65 -6.28 0.56 9.94
N PRO A 66 -5.81 0.35 11.18
CA PRO A 66 -6.63 0.44 12.37
C PRO A 66 -7.04 1.90 12.66
N ARG A 67 -8.27 2.08 13.15
CA ARG A 67 -8.73 3.35 13.70
C ARG A 67 -8.02 3.63 15.03
N ARG A 68 -7.68 4.90 15.25
CA ARG A 68 -7.04 5.35 16.49
C ARG A 68 -8.04 5.50 17.64
N ASP A 69 -9.29 5.79 17.31
CA ASP A 69 -10.38 6.11 18.22
C ASP A 69 -11.33 4.93 18.50
N GLU A 70 -11.23 3.85 17.72
CA GLU A 70 -12.11 2.68 17.83
C GLU A 70 -11.33 1.37 17.71
N ALA A 71 -11.02 0.76 18.86
CA ALA A 71 -10.22 -0.46 18.90
C ALA A 71 -10.91 -1.63 18.20
N GLY A 72 -10.14 -2.38 17.40
CA GLY A 72 -10.65 -3.53 16.63
C GLY A 72 -11.38 -3.16 15.34
N VAL A 73 -11.50 -1.87 15.04
CA VAL A 73 -12.01 -1.39 13.76
C VAL A 73 -10.86 -0.95 12.88
N THR A 74 -10.89 -1.41 11.64
CA THR A 74 -9.97 -1.00 10.58
C THR A 74 -10.78 -0.38 9.45
N ASP A 75 -10.10 0.40 8.62
CA ASP A 75 -10.63 0.94 7.39
C ASP A 75 -9.70 0.58 6.23
N VAL A 76 -10.25 0.46 5.02
CA VAL A 76 -9.46 0.39 3.79
C VAL A 76 -9.25 1.81 3.26
N TRP A 77 -8.00 2.14 3.01
CA TRP A 77 -7.56 3.41 2.45
C TRP A 77 -7.06 3.22 1.02
N ALA A 78 -7.16 4.27 0.22
CA ALA A 78 -6.60 4.35 -1.12
C ALA A 78 -5.51 5.43 -1.17
N LEU A 79 -4.43 5.17 -1.91
CA LEU A 79 -3.38 6.13 -2.20
C LEU A 79 -2.94 6.03 -3.66
N ASP A 80 -3.04 7.14 -4.36
CA ASP A 80 -2.59 7.32 -5.73
C ASP A 80 -1.07 7.58 -5.77
N LEU A 81 -0.35 7.09 -6.79
CA LEU A 81 1.13 7.24 -6.86
C LEU A 81 1.60 8.64 -7.24
N ALA A 82 0.72 9.53 -7.70
CA ALA A 82 1.09 10.87 -8.08
C ALA A 82 1.71 11.61 -6.89
N SER A 83 2.75 12.39 -7.19
CA SER A 83 3.44 13.19 -6.18
C SER A 83 2.47 14.18 -5.54
N GLY A 84 2.37 14.17 -4.21
CA GLY A 84 1.47 15.02 -3.46
C GLY A 84 0.08 14.43 -3.21
N SER A 85 -0.22 13.24 -3.74
CA SER A 85 -1.41 12.48 -3.35
C SER A 85 -1.41 12.18 -1.86
N THR A 86 -2.57 12.29 -1.24
CA THR A 86 -2.78 11.99 0.18
C THR A 86 -3.71 10.80 0.35
N PRO A 87 -3.50 9.95 1.36
CA PRO A 87 -4.40 8.85 1.67
C PRO A 87 -5.86 9.30 1.79
N THR A 88 -6.77 8.57 1.13
CA THR A 88 -8.21 8.79 1.26
C THR A 88 -8.90 7.54 1.79
N LEU A 89 -9.93 7.74 2.62
CA LEU A 89 -10.76 6.64 3.10
C LEU A 89 -11.55 6.06 1.92
N PHE A 90 -11.34 4.78 1.61
CA PHE A 90 -12.00 4.10 0.51
C PHE A 90 -13.23 3.31 0.98
N ILE A 91 -13.05 2.45 1.99
CA ILE A 91 -14.15 1.67 2.59
C ILE A 91 -14.02 1.74 4.11
N PRO A 92 -15.02 2.28 4.83
CA PRO A 92 -15.01 2.26 6.28
C PRO A 92 -15.32 0.86 6.84
N GLN A 93 -14.80 0.55 8.03
CA GLN A 93 -15.08 -0.70 8.76
C GLN A 93 -14.78 -1.96 7.94
N ALA A 94 -13.64 -1.95 7.24
CA ALA A 94 -13.16 -3.02 6.39
C ALA A 94 -11.69 -3.34 6.71
N TRP A 95 -11.29 -4.59 6.51
CA TRP A 95 -9.99 -5.10 6.94
C TRP A 95 -9.01 -5.09 5.78
N SER A 96 -8.88 -6.22 5.09
CA SER A 96 -7.91 -6.38 4.01
C SER A 96 -8.62 -6.33 2.66
N PRO A 97 -8.18 -5.48 1.72
CA PRO A 97 -8.77 -5.39 0.40
C PRO A 97 -8.44 -6.64 -0.44
N SER A 98 -9.33 -6.97 -1.38
CA SER A 98 -9.04 -7.87 -2.49
C SER A 98 -9.80 -7.36 -3.71
N VAL A 99 -9.13 -7.23 -4.84
CA VAL A 99 -9.75 -6.71 -6.08
C VAL A 99 -9.97 -7.87 -7.05
N LEU A 100 -11.24 -8.11 -7.42
CA LEU A 100 -11.60 -9.09 -8.44
C LEU A 100 -11.26 -8.54 -9.83
N ARG A 101 -10.57 -9.33 -10.66
CA ARG A 101 -10.17 -9.00 -12.02
C ARG A 101 -10.54 -10.12 -12.97
#